data_AF-A0A1V3XAD8-F1
#
_entry.id   AF-A0A1V3XAD8-F1
#
_cell.length_a   1.000
_cell.length_b   1.000
_cell.length_c   1.000
_cell.angle_alpha   90.00
_cell.angle_beta   90.00
_cell.angle_gamma   90.00
#
_symmetry.space_group_name_H-M   'P 1'
#
loop_
_entity.id
_entity.type
_entity.pdbx_description
1 polymer ?
#
loop_
_entity_poly.entity_id
_entity_poly.type
_entity_poly.pdbx_seq_one_letter_code
_entity_poly.pdbx_strand_id
1 'polypeptide(L)'
;MATAADLGHEYCALTDHSPRLTIANGLSPERLRKQLDVIDQLRDNFAPMRILTGIEVDILEDGTLDQEPELLDRLDIVVASVHSKLAMDAAAMTRRMVRAVCNGHVDVLGHCTGRLVSGNRGIRPESKFDAEAVFTACRDHGTAVEINSRPERRDPPTRLLNLALEIGCLFSIDTDAHAPGQLDFLGYGAQRALDAGVPVDRVINAWPAERLLEWVSVR
;
A
#
# COMPACT_ATOMS: atom_id res chain seq x y z
N MET A 1 -14.23 -0.76 -9.84
CA MET A 1 -13.73 -0.88 -11.22
C MET A 1 -14.44 0.06 -12.17
N ALA A 2 -15.76 0.00 -12.37
CA ALA A 2 -16.47 0.94 -13.25
C ALA A 2 -16.13 2.41 -12.99
N THR A 3 -16.21 2.86 -11.72
CA THR A 3 -15.82 4.24 -11.35
C THR A 3 -14.36 4.57 -11.66
N ALA A 4 -13.43 3.62 -11.50
CA ALA A 4 -12.04 3.85 -11.86
C ALA A 4 -11.85 4.01 -13.38
N ALA A 5 -12.61 3.24 -14.17
CA ALA A 5 -12.63 3.38 -15.63
C ALA A 5 -13.25 4.73 -16.05
N ASP A 6 -14.35 5.13 -15.42
CA ASP A 6 -15.02 6.43 -15.69
C ASP A 6 -14.12 7.62 -15.33
N LEU A 7 -13.27 7.48 -14.30
CA LEU A 7 -12.25 8.46 -13.93
C LEU A 7 -11.04 8.47 -14.88
N GLY A 8 -10.97 7.54 -15.84
CA GLY A 8 -9.94 7.50 -16.88
C GLY A 8 -8.61 6.87 -16.43
N HIS A 9 -8.62 6.02 -15.41
CA HIS A 9 -7.40 5.30 -15.01
C HIS A 9 -6.97 4.27 -16.05
N GLU A 10 -5.65 4.16 -16.28
CA GLU A 10 -5.07 3.09 -17.10
C GLU A 10 -5.10 1.74 -16.38
N TYR A 11 -4.98 1.76 -15.05
CA TYR A 11 -5.06 0.58 -14.21
C TYR A 11 -5.59 0.90 -12.81
N CYS A 12 -6.16 -0.10 -12.16
CA CYS A 12 -6.63 -0.02 -10.78
C CYS A 12 -6.29 -1.32 -10.04
N ALA A 13 -5.59 -1.22 -8.93
CA ALA A 13 -5.28 -2.36 -8.06
C ALA A 13 -6.42 -2.60 -7.06
N LEU A 14 -6.80 -3.87 -6.91
CA LEU A 14 -7.68 -4.33 -5.82
C LEU A 14 -6.81 -4.90 -4.71
N THR A 15 -6.76 -4.22 -3.57
CA THR A 15 -5.92 -4.58 -2.43
C THR A 15 -6.76 -4.83 -1.18
N ASP A 16 -7.70 -5.76 -1.27
CA ASP A 16 -8.50 -6.17 -0.11
C ASP A 16 -7.61 -6.69 1.03
N HIS A 17 -8.10 -6.63 2.27
CA HIS A 17 -7.31 -7.00 3.44
C HIS A 17 -7.12 -8.51 3.59
N SER A 18 -6.01 -8.91 4.22
CA SER A 18 -5.69 -10.29 4.62
C SER A 18 -6.48 -10.79 5.86
N PRO A 19 -6.44 -12.10 6.18
CA PRO A 19 -7.34 -12.76 7.14
C PRO A 19 -7.43 -12.14 8.53
N ARG A 20 -6.31 -11.67 9.10
CA ARG A 20 -6.27 -11.20 10.49
C ARG A 20 -7.02 -9.89 10.71
N LEU A 21 -7.27 -9.10 9.68
CA LEU A 21 -8.14 -7.94 9.79
C LEU A 21 -9.61 -8.36 9.77
N THR A 22 -10.02 -9.05 10.84
CA THR A 22 -11.37 -9.63 11.00
C THR A 22 -12.48 -8.58 10.96
N ILE A 23 -12.21 -7.37 11.43
CA ILE A 23 -13.14 -6.22 11.38
C ILE A 23 -13.47 -5.84 9.92
N ALA A 24 -12.54 -6.06 8.98
CA ALA A 24 -12.71 -5.78 7.57
C ALA A 24 -13.17 -7.01 6.76
N ASN A 25 -13.51 -8.13 7.42
CA ASN A 25 -13.82 -9.39 6.75
C ASN A 25 -12.72 -9.83 5.76
N GLY A 26 -11.46 -9.74 6.19
CA GLY A 26 -10.28 -10.05 5.39
C GLY A 26 -10.29 -11.42 4.71
N LEU A 27 -9.61 -11.52 3.56
CA LEU A 27 -9.64 -12.66 2.67
C LEU A 27 -8.80 -13.82 3.22
N SER A 28 -9.46 -14.94 3.53
CA SER A 28 -8.77 -16.23 3.69
C SER A 28 -8.02 -16.62 2.40
N PRO A 29 -7.01 -17.52 2.46
CA PRO A 29 -6.33 -18.01 1.27
C PRO A 29 -7.31 -18.56 0.21
N GLU A 30 -8.39 -19.22 0.61
CA GLU A 30 -9.43 -19.72 -0.31
C GLU A 30 -10.28 -18.60 -0.90
N ARG A 31 -10.59 -17.56 -0.11
CA ARG A 31 -11.35 -16.40 -0.59
C ARG A 31 -10.52 -15.56 -1.56
N LEU A 32 -9.23 -15.41 -1.32
CA LEU A 32 -8.33 -14.73 -2.25
C LEU A 32 -8.24 -15.51 -3.56
N ARG A 33 -8.04 -16.83 -3.54
CA ARG A 33 -8.09 -17.67 -4.77
C ARG A 33 -9.36 -17.45 -5.57
N LYS A 34 -10.53 -17.47 -4.90
CA LYS A 34 -11.82 -17.19 -5.55
C LYS A 34 -11.90 -15.77 -6.11
N GLN A 35 -11.34 -14.78 -5.42
CA GLN A 35 -11.31 -13.41 -5.92
C GLN A 35 -10.46 -13.29 -7.19
N LEU A 36 -9.31 -13.98 -7.27
CA LEU A 36 -8.50 -14.02 -8.48
C LEU A 36 -9.30 -14.60 -9.66
N ASP A 37 -10.02 -15.70 -9.46
CA ASP A 37 -10.89 -16.28 -10.49
C ASP A 37 -11.98 -15.31 -10.95
N VAL A 38 -12.56 -14.53 -10.02
CA VAL A 38 -13.55 -13.48 -10.35
C VAL A 38 -12.92 -12.33 -11.11
N ILE A 39 -11.74 -11.87 -10.70
CA ILE A 39 -11.03 -10.79 -11.40
C ILE A 39 -10.73 -11.21 -12.84
N ASP A 40 -10.24 -12.42 -13.05
CA ASP A 40 -9.94 -12.93 -14.40
C ASP A 40 -11.17 -12.95 -15.31
N GLN A 41 -12.35 -13.30 -14.77
CA GLN A 41 -13.62 -13.23 -15.51
C GLN A 41 -14.08 -11.79 -15.82
N LEU A 42 -13.59 -10.80 -15.08
CA LEU A 42 -14.00 -9.40 -15.22
C LEU A 42 -13.05 -8.58 -16.09
N ARG A 43 -11.79 -9.02 -16.32
CA ARG A 43 -10.76 -8.23 -17.04
C ARG A 43 -11.26 -7.69 -18.38
N ASP A 44 -11.89 -8.53 -19.20
CA ASP A 44 -12.38 -8.15 -20.54
C ASP A 44 -13.47 -7.07 -20.49
N ASN A 45 -14.27 -7.02 -19.41
CA ASN A 45 -15.35 -6.04 -19.26
C ASN A 45 -14.84 -4.63 -18.95
N PHE A 46 -13.61 -4.49 -18.48
CA PHE A 46 -13.02 -3.21 -18.09
C PHE A 46 -11.87 -2.76 -19.00
N ALA A 47 -11.53 -3.56 -20.02
CA ALA A 47 -10.58 -3.15 -21.04
C ALA A 47 -11.01 -1.81 -21.69
N PRO A 48 -10.07 -0.89 -21.95
CA PRO A 48 -8.61 -1.05 -21.87
C PRO A 48 -8.00 -0.86 -20.47
N MET A 49 -8.77 -0.45 -19.45
CA MET A 49 -8.23 -0.30 -18.09
C MET A 49 -7.87 -1.67 -17.52
N ARG A 50 -6.66 -1.81 -16.97
CA ARG A 50 -6.22 -3.05 -16.32
C ARG A 50 -6.70 -3.13 -14.88
N ILE A 51 -7.22 -4.30 -14.50
CA ILE A 51 -7.41 -4.64 -13.10
C ILE A 51 -6.14 -5.35 -12.63
N LEU A 52 -5.45 -4.77 -11.64
CA LEU A 52 -4.28 -5.40 -11.02
C LEU A 52 -4.74 -6.21 -9.81
N THR A 53 -4.30 -7.47 -9.73
CA THR A 53 -4.55 -8.32 -8.57
C THR A 53 -3.64 -7.88 -7.43
N GLY A 54 -4.20 -7.72 -6.24
CA GLY A 54 -3.38 -7.36 -5.09
C GLY A 54 -4.01 -7.74 -3.77
N ILE A 55 -3.29 -7.40 -2.71
CA ILE A 55 -3.74 -7.57 -1.33
C ILE A 55 -3.09 -6.49 -0.48
N GLU A 56 -3.81 -6.03 0.54
CA GLU A 56 -3.20 -5.39 1.69
C GLU A 56 -2.97 -6.44 2.79
N VAL A 57 -1.75 -6.93 2.89
CA VAL A 57 -1.36 -7.96 3.84
C VAL A 57 -0.94 -7.38 5.18
N ASP A 58 -1.47 -7.96 6.26
CA ASP A 58 -1.05 -7.63 7.62
C ASP A 58 0.41 -8.03 7.84
N ILE A 59 1.20 -7.09 8.34
CA ILE A 59 2.52 -7.37 8.93
C ILE A 59 2.28 -7.90 10.34
N LEU A 60 2.62 -9.15 10.62
CA LEU A 60 2.47 -9.78 11.94
C LEU A 60 3.47 -9.23 12.96
N GLU A 61 3.26 -9.52 14.25
CA GLU A 61 4.10 -8.97 15.34
C GLU A 61 5.59 -9.30 15.18
N ASP A 62 5.92 -10.43 14.56
CA ASP A 62 7.29 -10.86 14.30
C ASP A 62 7.85 -10.37 12.95
N GLY A 63 7.06 -9.65 12.17
CA GLY A 63 7.40 -9.11 10.84
C GLY A 63 7.14 -10.07 9.67
N THR A 64 6.53 -11.24 9.90
CA THR A 64 6.01 -12.10 8.81
C THR A 64 4.72 -11.53 8.22
N LEU A 65 4.33 -12.01 7.04
CA LEU A 65 3.14 -11.55 6.32
C LEU A 65 1.97 -12.52 6.56
N ASP A 66 0.77 -11.97 6.72
CA ASP A 66 -0.46 -12.70 6.99
C ASP A 66 -1.09 -13.34 5.72
N GLN A 67 -0.29 -14.06 4.93
CA GLN A 67 -0.76 -14.80 3.76
C GLN A 67 0.21 -15.93 3.39
N GLU A 68 -0.26 -16.93 2.64
CA GLU A 68 0.58 -17.97 2.04
C GLU A 68 1.57 -17.34 1.03
N PRO A 69 2.90 -17.56 1.16
CA PRO A 69 3.89 -17.00 0.25
C PRO A 69 3.59 -17.30 -1.23
N GLU A 70 3.20 -18.54 -1.54
CA GLU A 70 2.89 -18.98 -2.91
C GLU A 70 1.66 -18.27 -3.49
N LEU A 71 0.82 -17.68 -2.65
CA LEU A 71 -0.32 -16.88 -3.08
C LEU A 71 0.08 -15.41 -3.29
N LEU A 72 1.03 -14.89 -2.51
CA LEU A 72 1.61 -13.57 -2.73
C LEU A 72 2.37 -13.50 -4.07
N ASP A 73 3.04 -14.58 -4.47
CA ASP A 73 3.70 -14.71 -5.78
C ASP A 73 2.76 -14.59 -6.98
N ARG A 74 1.45 -14.77 -6.77
CA ARG A 74 0.43 -14.70 -7.83
C ARG A 74 -0.18 -13.32 -8.00
N LEU A 75 0.18 -12.36 -7.14
CA LEU A 75 -0.41 -11.02 -7.12
C LEU A 75 0.45 -10.04 -7.91
N ASP A 76 -0.20 -9.18 -8.68
CA ASP A 76 0.47 -8.08 -9.38
C ASP A 76 1.06 -7.07 -8.39
N ILE A 77 0.40 -6.83 -7.24
CA ILE A 77 0.90 -5.88 -6.22
C ILE A 77 0.56 -6.30 -4.78
N VAL A 78 1.52 -6.18 -3.88
CA VAL A 78 1.38 -6.48 -2.46
C VAL A 78 1.69 -5.25 -1.63
N VAL A 79 0.66 -4.75 -0.95
CA VAL A 79 0.77 -3.70 0.06
C VAL A 79 0.91 -4.36 1.41
N ALA A 80 1.90 -3.99 2.23
CA ALA A 80 2.05 -4.50 3.58
C ALA A 80 1.85 -3.38 4.60
N SER A 81 0.99 -3.62 5.59
CA SER A 81 0.59 -2.61 6.59
C SER A 81 0.60 -3.17 8.00
N VAL A 82 0.87 -2.31 8.98
CA VAL A 82 0.70 -2.63 10.40
C VAL A 82 -0.69 -2.21 10.85
N HIS A 83 -1.54 -3.17 11.22
CA HIS A 83 -2.89 -2.89 11.75
C HIS A 83 -3.08 -3.21 13.23
N SER A 84 -2.13 -3.95 13.82
CA SER A 84 -2.20 -4.44 15.19
C SER A 84 -0.97 -4.05 16.00
N LYS A 85 -1.11 -3.98 17.33
CA LYS A 85 -0.03 -3.58 18.25
C LYS A 85 0.64 -2.25 17.85
N LEU A 86 -0.15 -1.26 17.42
CA LEU A 86 0.35 0.06 16.99
C LEU A 86 1.10 0.82 18.10
N ALA A 87 0.85 0.50 19.38
CA ALA A 87 1.58 1.04 20.52
C ALA A 87 2.77 0.17 20.97
N MET A 88 3.30 -0.70 20.11
CA MET A 88 4.50 -1.51 20.36
C MET A 88 5.73 -0.60 20.61
N ASP A 89 6.70 -1.12 21.35
CA ASP A 89 8.00 -0.46 21.55
C ASP A 89 8.68 -0.13 20.21
N ALA A 90 9.38 1.01 20.15
CA ALA A 90 9.92 1.55 18.92
C ALA A 90 10.94 0.60 18.25
N ALA A 91 11.83 -0.01 19.03
CA ALA A 91 12.83 -0.91 18.48
C ALA A 91 12.21 -2.21 17.95
N ALA A 92 11.16 -2.70 18.62
CA ALA A 92 10.41 -3.86 18.16
C ALA A 92 9.60 -3.56 16.88
N MET A 93 8.94 -2.40 16.81
CA MET A 93 8.22 -1.96 15.61
C MET A 93 9.16 -1.78 14.42
N THR A 94 10.36 -1.19 14.62
CA THR A 94 11.38 -1.11 13.57
C THR A 94 11.75 -2.48 13.03
N ARG A 95 12.10 -3.45 13.89
CA ARG A 95 12.45 -4.81 13.44
C ARG A 95 11.30 -5.49 12.68
N ARG A 96 10.07 -5.30 13.16
CA ARG A 96 8.85 -5.82 12.54
C ARG A 96 8.68 -5.26 11.11
N MET A 97 8.76 -3.94 10.95
CA MET A 97 8.59 -3.28 9.66
C MET A 97 9.75 -3.58 8.69
N VAL A 98 10.99 -3.52 9.17
CA VAL A 98 12.18 -3.84 8.36
C VAL A 98 12.10 -5.27 7.85
N ARG A 99 11.77 -6.25 8.71
CA ARG A 99 11.64 -7.65 8.27
C ARG A 99 10.58 -7.81 7.17
N ALA A 100 9.47 -7.10 7.26
CA ALA A 100 8.40 -7.17 6.27
C ALA A 100 8.84 -6.60 4.92
N VAL A 101 9.43 -5.40 4.89
CA VAL A 101 9.86 -4.77 3.62
C VAL A 101 11.06 -5.49 2.99
N CYS A 102 11.87 -6.19 3.79
CA CYS A 102 12.95 -7.04 3.29
C CYS A 102 12.50 -8.43 2.81
N ASN A 103 11.22 -8.79 2.92
CA ASN A 103 10.74 -10.16 2.72
C ASN A 103 10.75 -10.64 1.25
N GLY A 104 10.89 -9.72 0.29
CA GLY A 104 10.89 -10.03 -1.15
C GLY A 104 9.50 -10.04 -1.79
N HIS A 105 8.42 -10.18 -1.03
CA HIS A 105 7.06 -10.14 -1.58
C HIS A 105 6.39 -8.76 -1.51
N VAL A 106 6.97 -7.78 -0.79
CA VAL A 106 6.31 -6.48 -0.50
C VAL A 106 6.74 -5.41 -1.50
N ASP A 107 5.78 -4.88 -2.26
CA ASP A 107 6.03 -3.77 -3.19
C ASP A 107 5.76 -2.41 -2.55
N VAL A 108 4.79 -2.31 -1.64
CA VAL A 108 4.41 -1.04 -1.01
C VAL A 108 4.29 -1.21 0.50
N LEU A 109 4.97 -0.34 1.25
CA LEU A 109 4.71 -0.14 2.67
C LEU A 109 3.51 0.80 2.84
N GLY A 110 2.35 0.23 3.16
CA GLY A 110 1.10 0.95 3.38
C GLY A 110 1.14 1.79 4.66
N HIS A 111 0.32 2.87 4.70
CA HIS A 111 0.18 3.89 5.75
C HIS A 111 1.01 3.61 7.02
N CYS A 112 2.29 3.96 6.94
CA CYS A 112 3.35 3.35 7.75
C CYS A 112 3.31 3.69 9.24
N THR A 113 2.64 4.79 9.63
CA THR A 113 2.49 5.14 11.05
C THR A 113 1.22 4.55 11.65
N GLY A 114 0.26 4.20 10.79
CA GLY A 114 -1.06 3.75 11.19
C GLY A 114 -1.86 4.85 11.88
N ARG A 115 -1.51 6.14 11.77
CA ARG A 115 -2.23 7.22 12.47
C ARG A 115 -3.65 7.45 11.94
N LEU A 116 -4.46 8.11 12.75
CA LEU A 116 -5.70 8.77 12.32
C LEU A 116 -5.70 10.20 12.89
N VAL A 117 -5.83 11.20 12.03
CA VAL A 117 -5.78 12.61 12.41
C VAL A 117 -7.17 13.24 12.54
N SER A 118 -8.21 12.59 12.03
CA SER A 118 -9.59 13.06 12.06
C SER A 118 -10.59 11.92 11.78
N GLY A 119 -11.88 12.25 11.77
CA GLY A 119 -12.95 11.35 11.33
C GLY A 119 -13.69 10.62 12.45
N ASN A 120 -14.75 9.90 12.07
CA ASN A 120 -15.70 9.26 13.01
C ASN A 120 -15.07 8.14 13.85
N ARG A 121 -13.91 7.61 13.41
CA ARG A 121 -13.13 6.59 14.14
C ARG A 121 -12.24 7.18 15.24
N GLY A 122 -12.29 8.51 15.42
CA GLY A 122 -11.47 9.23 16.39
C GLY A 122 -10.05 9.48 15.91
N ILE A 123 -9.23 10.03 16.81
CA ILE A 123 -7.81 10.30 16.58
C ILE A 123 -6.99 9.13 17.11
N ARG A 124 -5.99 8.70 16.34
CA ARG A 124 -5.05 7.65 16.72
C ARG A 124 -3.62 8.16 16.53
N PRO A 125 -2.77 8.13 17.56
CA PRO A 125 -1.38 8.57 17.44
C PRO A 125 -0.59 7.69 16.48
N GLU A 126 0.55 8.22 16.04
CA GLU A 126 1.52 7.51 15.21
C GLU A 126 2.18 6.36 15.99
N SER A 127 2.38 5.22 15.31
CA SER A 127 3.28 4.17 15.79
C SER A 127 4.70 4.73 15.89
N LYS A 128 5.45 4.29 16.90
CA LYS A 128 6.85 4.70 17.08
C LYS A 128 7.76 3.68 16.41
N PHE A 129 8.67 4.15 15.57
CA PHE A 129 9.72 3.35 14.94
C PHE A 129 10.83 4.28 14.45
N ASP A 130 12.02 3.71 14.26
CA ASP A 130 13.11 4.33 13.51
C ASP A 130 12.75 4.40 12.02
N ALA A 131 12.32 5.58 11.57
CA ALA A 131 11.89 5.79 10.20
C ALA A 131 13.04 5.80 9.20
N GLU A 132 14.25 6.20 9.61
CA GLU A 132 15.42 6.18 8.74
C GLU A 132 15.79 4.72 8.41
N ALA A 133 15.80 3.84 9.41
CA ALA A 133 16.05 2.42 9.20
C ALA A 133 14.98 1.78 8.30
N VAL A 134 13.70 2.06 8.53
CA VAL A 134 12.59 1.48 7.74
C VAL A 134 12.62 1.97 6.30
N PHE A 135 12.79 3.28 6.06
CA PHE A 135 12.81 3.83 4.71
C PHE A 135 14.08 3.49 3.94
N THR A 136 15.22 3.36 4.63
CA THR A 136 16.45 2.81 4.03
C THR A 136 16.21 1.39 3.55
N ALA A 137 15.59 0.54 4.36
CA ALA A 137 15.23 -0.82 3.96
C ALA A 137 14.24 -0.81 2.78
N CYS A 138 13.25 0.08 2.77
CA CYS A 138 12.33 0.23 1.63
C CYS A 138 13.10 0.53 0.33
N ARG A 139 14.02 1.52 0.36
CA ARG A 139 14.86 1.86 -0.80
C ARG A 139 15.70 0.66 -1.26
N ASP A 140 16.40 0.01 -0.33
CA ASP A 140 17.38 -1.04 -0.64
C ASP A 140 16.72 -2.31 -1.19
N HIS A 141 15.46 -2.57 -0.81
CA HIS A 141 14.68 -3.72 -1.25
C HIS A 141 13.65 -3.38 -2.33
N GLY A 142 13.67 -2.16 -2.86
CA GLY A 142 12.75 -1.77 -3.92
C GLY A 142 11.29 -1.70 -3.48
N THR A 143 11.00 -1.52 -2.20
CA THR A 143 9.64 -1.28 -1.69
C THR A 143 9.32 0.22 -1.73
N ALA A 144 8.21 0.59 -2.37
CA ALA A 144 7.70 1.95 -2.37
C ALA A 144 7.04 2.32 -1.03
N VAL A 145 7.08 3.60 -0.67
CA VAL A 145 6.40 4.15 0.51
C VAL A 145 5.06 4.74 0.07
N GLU A 146 3.98 4.35 0.72
CA GLU A 146 2.65 4.89 0.45
C GLU A 146 2.57 6.40 0.79
N ILE A 147 1.80 7.16 0.01
CA ILE A 147 1.27 8.47 0.32
C ILE A 147 -0.25 8.34 0.32
N ASN A 148 -0.79 7.99 1.48
CA ASN A 148 -2.22 7.75 1.64
C ASN A 148 -3.01 9.06 1.46
N SER A 149 -3.91 9.08 0.49
CA SER A 149 -4.74 10.26 0.20
C SER A 149 -5.98 10.36 1.10
N ARG A 150 -6.24 9.34 1.93
CA ARG A 150 -7.41 9.32 2.80
C ARG A 150 -7.33 10.48 3.81
N PRO A 151 -8.34 11.38 3.88
CA PRO A 151 -8.28 12.58 4.71
C PRO A 151 -8.06 12.30 6.20
N GLU A 152 -8.58 11.18 6.70
CA GLU A 152 -8.39 10.78 8.10
C GLU A 152 -6.99 10.23 8.40
N ARG A 153 -6.23 9.77 7.40
CA ARG A 153 -4.89 9.20 7.58
C ARG A 153 -3.81 10.25 7.34
N ARG A 154 -3.80 10.82 6.14
CA ARG A 154 -2.73 11.70 5.64
C ARG A 154 -1.33 11.13 5.93
N ASP A 155 -1.14 9.82 5.74
CA ASP A 155 0.05 9.09 6.17
C ASP A 155 1.01 8.86 4.99
N PRO A 156 2.36 8.89 5.15
CA PRO A 156 3.14 9.39 6.30
C PRO A 156 2.88 10.87 6.60
N PRO A 157 3.11 11.41 7.81
CA PRO A 157 3.24 12.86 8.02
C PRO A 157 4.29 13.50 7.08
N THR A 158 4.13 14.79 6.77
CA THR A 158 5.08 15.55 5.91
C THR A 158 6.55 15.37 6.34
N ARG A 159 6.84 15.35 7.64
CA ARG A 159 8.20 15.11 8.15
C ARG A 159 8.80 13.77 7.69
N LEU A 160 7.97 12.72 7.62
CA LEU A 160 8.38 11.38 7.22
C LEU A 160 8.35 11.22 5.69
N LEU A 161 7.43 11.89 5.00
CA LEU A 161 7.45 11.99 3.55
C LEU A 161 8.77 12.62 3.06
N ASN A 162 9.19 13.74 3.67
CA ASN A 162 10.45 14.39 3.32
C ASN A 162 11.66 13.49 3.61
N LEU A 163 11.66 12.78 4.74
CA LEU A 163 12.72 11.81 5.07
C LEU A 163 12.81 10.67 4.02
N ALA A 164 11.67 10.07 3.65
CA ALA A 164 11.64 9.04 2.61
C ALA A 164 12.12 9.59 1.25
N LEU A 165 11.81 10.86 0.96
CA LEU A 165 12.26 11.53 -0.26
C LEU A 165 13.79 11.68 -0.27
N GLU A 166 14.36 12.20 0.81
CA GLU A 166 15.80 12.38 1.03
C GLU A 166 16.57 11.06 0.94
N ILE A 167 16.03 9.97 1.52
CA ILE A 167 16.66 8.64 1.51
C ILE A 167 16.72 8.05 0.11
N GLY A 168 15.74 8.35 -0.76
CA GLY A 168 15.68 7.85 -2.13
C GLY A 168 14.57 6.84 -2.41
N CYS A 169 13.55 6.72 -1.56
CA CYS A 169 12.43 5.79 -1.75
C CYS A 169 11.57 6.06 -3.02
N LEU A 170 10.99 5.02 -3.58
CA LEU A 170 9.86 5.16 -4.50
C LEU A 170 8.58 5.45 -3.69
N PHE A 171 7.54 5.98 -4.36
CA PHE A 171 6.27 6.32 -3.73
C PHE A 171 5.07 5.74 -4.47
N SER A 172 4.07 5.30 -3.71
CA SER A 172 2.73 4.94 -4.22
C SER A 172 1.72 5.94 -3.68
N ILE A 173 0.87 6.51 -4.53
CA ILE A 173 -0.24 7.38 -4.13
C ILE A 173 -1.55 6.62 -4.32
N ASP A 174 -2.26 6.35 -3.23
CA ASP A 174 -3.58 5.71 -3.25
C ASP A 174 -4.60 6.46 -2.41
N THR A 175 -5.83 5.95 -2.39
CA THR A 175 -6.96 6.57 -1.69
C THR A 175 -7.42 5.79 -0.46
N ASP A 176 -6.98 4.54 -0.28
CA ASP A 176 -7.56 3.59 0.67
C ASP A 176 -9.11 3.58 0.59
N ALA A 177 -9.61 3.54 -0.66
CA ALA A 177 -11.03 3.66 -0.98
C ALA A 177 -11.81 2.40 -0.61
N HIS A 178 -12.82 2.61 0.23
CA HIS A 178 -13.83 1.62 0.65
C HIS A 178 -15.21 1.91 0.04
N ALA A 179 -15.33 2.97 -0.77
CA ALA A 179 -16.52 3.31 -1.53
C ALA A 179 -16.12 4.03 -2.82
N PRO A 180 -16.91 3.92 -3.92
CA PRO A 180 -16.56 4.49 -5.21
C PRO A 180 -16.17 5.97 -5.19
N GLY A 181 -16.92 6.81 -4.48
CA GLY A 181 -16.64 8.25 -4.37
C GLY A 181 -15.37 8.60 -3.58
N GLN A 182 -14.69 7.63 -2.97
CA GLN A 182 -13.41 7.86 -2.30
C GLN A 182 -12.22 7.81 -3.29
N LEU A 183 -12.43 7.32 -4.52
CA LEU A 183 -11.42 7.37 -5.57
C LEU A 183 -11.03 8.81 -5.95
N ASP A 184 -11.93 9.78 -5.76
CA ASP A 184 -11.67 11.20 -5.98
C ASP A 184 -10.61 11.78 -5.03
N PHE A 185 -10.23 11.04 -3.98
CA PHE A 185 -9.25 11.51 -2.99
C PHE A 185 -7.82 11.56 -3.52
N LEU A 186 -7.49 10.93 -4.66
CA LEU A 186 -6.12 10.89 -5.20
C LEU A 186 -5.46 12.27 -5.28
N GLY A 187 -6.25 13.31 -5.57
CA GLY A 187 -5.77 14.69 -5.62
C GLY A 187 -5.13 15.17 -4.31
N TYR A 188 -5.57 14.66 -3.15
CA TYR A 188 -4.98 15.01 -1.86
C TYR A 188 -3.57 14.44 -1.69
N GLY A 189 -3.33 13.19 -2.08
CA GLY A 189 -1.99 12.60 -2.07
C GLY A 189 -1.08 13.23 -3.11
N ALA A 190 -1.60 13.46 -4.32
CA ALA A 190 -0.87 14.13 -5.40
C ALA A 190 -0.43 15.55 -5.02
N GLN A 191 -1.30 16.34 -4.39
CA GLN A 191 -0.95 17.68 -3.90
C GLN A 191 0.17 17.61 -2.86
N ARG A 192 0.11 16.65 -1.93
CA ARG A 192 1.16 16.48 -0.92
C ARG A 192 2.50 16.07 -1.53
N ALA A 193 2.50 15.22 -2.54
CA ALA A 193 3.70 14.83 -3.28
C ALA A 193 4.29 16.03 -4.03
N LEU A 194 3.44 16.82 -4.69
CA LEU A 194 3.83 18.06 -5.38
C LEU A 194 4.44 19.08 -4.41
N ASP A 195 3.78 19.35 -3.28
CA ASP A 195 4.25 20.31 -2.27
C ASP A 195 5.59 19.91 -1.64
N ALA A 196 5.83 18.60 -1.49
CA ALA A 196 7.09 18.06 -0.99
C ALA A 196 8.18 17.99 -2.07
N GLY A 197 7.87 18.26 -3.33
CA GLY A 197 8.81 18.19 -4.45
C GLY A 197 9.18 16.75 -4.86
N VAL A 198 8.28 15.79 -4.67
CA VAL A 198 8.49 14.40 -5.11
C VAL A 198 8.58 14.35 -6.64
N PRO A 199 9.69 13.86 -7.23
CA PRO A 199 9.80 13.69 -8.67
C PRO A 199 8.77 12.68 -9.21
N VAL A 200 8.12 13.01 -10.32
CA VAL A 200 7.07 12.17 -10.93
C VAL A 200 7.60 10.77 -11.29
N ASP A 201 8.86 10.66 -11.70
CA ASP A 201 9.50 9.40 -12.02
C ASP A 201 9.71 8.48 -10.80
N ARG A 202 9.63 9.03 -9.57
CA ARG A 202 9.63 8.27 -8.31
C ARG A 202 8.22 7.92 -7.81
N VAL A 203 7.16 8.33 -8.51
CA VAL A 203 5.77 7.95 -8.20
C VAL A 203 5.37 6.79 -9.11
N ILE A 204 5.20 5.60 -8.54
CA ILE A 204 4.97 4.37 -9.32
C ILE A 204 3.65 4.40 -10.10
N ASN A 205 2.64 5.14 -9.60
CA ASN A 205 1.35 5.33 -10.27
C ASN A 205 1.44 6.13 -11.58
N ALA A 206 2.55 6.86 -11.80
CA ALA A 206 2.77 7.62 -13.02
C ALA A 206 3.46 6.80 -14.11
N TRP A 207 3.82 5.55 -13.83
CA TRP A 207 4.44 4.66 -14.80
C TRP A 207 3.39 3.96 -15.67
N PRO A 208 3.72 3.64 -16.94
CA PRO A 208 2.92 2.73 -17.74
C PRO A 208 2.75 1.38 -17.04
N ALA A 209 1.63 0.71 -17.27
CA ALA A 209 1.33 -0.56 -16.60
C ALA A 209 2.42 -1.62 -16.80
N GLU A 210 3.03 -1.70 -17.98
CA GLU A 210 4.13 -2.64 -18.26
C GLU A 210 5.33 -2.39 -17.36
N ARG A 211 5.73 -1.12 -17.19
CA ARG A 211 6.86 -0.78 -16.33
C ARG A 211 6.58 -1.10 -14.86
N LEU A 212 5.36 -0.85 -14.40
CA LEU A 212 4.94 -1.21 -13.05
C LEU A 212 5.02 -2.73 -12.84
N LEU A 213 4.49 -3.52 -13.77
CA LEU A 213 4.50 -4.98 -13.72
C LEU A 213 5.91 -5.58 -13.86
N GLU A 214 6.78 -4.97 -14.66
CA GLU A 214 8.19 -5.35 -14.71
C GLU A 214 8.88 -5.09 -13.37
N TRP A 215 8.68 -3.92 -12.77
CA TRP A 215 9.30 -3.55 -11.50
C TRP A 215 8.91 -4.52 -10.36
N VAL A 216 7.63 -4.86 -10.23
CA VAL A 216 7.17 -5.85 -9.22
C VAL A 216 7.61 -7.29 -9.52
N SER A 217 7.97 -7.62 -10.77
CA SER A 217 8.41 -8.97 -11.13
C SER A 217 9.89 -9.24 -10.87
N VAL A 218 10.69 -8.19 -10.63
CA VAL A 218 12.16 -8.26 -10.43
C VAL A 218 12.52 -8.52 -8.95
N ARG A 219 11.56 -8.95 -8.13
CA ARG A 219 11.71 -9.33 -6.72
C ARG A 219 12.78 -10.41 -6.51
#